data_AF-A0A832Q023-F1
#
_entry.id   AF-A0A832Q023-F1
#
_cell.length_a   1.000
_cell.length_b   1.000
_cell.length_c   1.000
_cell.angle_alpha   90.00
_cell.angle_beta   90.00
_cell.angle_gamma   90.00
#
_symmetry.space_group_name_H-M   'P 1'
#
loop_
_entity.id
_entity.type
_entity.pdbx_description
1 polymer ?
#
loop_
_entity_poly.entity_id
_entity_poly.type
_entity_poly.pdbx_seq_one_letter_code
_entity_poly.pdbx_strand_id
1 'polypeptide(L)'
;MLLFGEEFRDGVIIYESKKYETSKYNKFDDQADYIGDNQFVLNGVISNRFNGHKIMLFAFDQNNILNVDTAVVNNGKFKIIGTESLKDIGILSVGNYPDTVASQVLFLDKGNITVDMNSERVGGSTYNDMYQEYIDTLNKLNLDLFELKSDEDDRKENEEDYL
;
A
#
# COMPACT_ATOMS: atom_id res chain seq x y z
N MET A 1 -12.97 -23.77 -18.02
CA MET A 1 -14.17 -23.78 -17.17
C MET A 1 -13.78 -23.25 -15.81
N LEU A 2 -14.09 -21.98 -15.52
CA LEU A 2 -13.89 -21.34 -14.21
C LEU A 2 -15.23 -20.67 -13.85
N LEU A 3 -15.87 -21.16 -12.81
CA LEU A 3 -17.08 -20.63 -12.20
C LEU A 3 -16.65 -19.69 -11.06
N PHE A 4 -17.09 -18.43 -11.03
CA PHE A 4 -17.35 -17.68 -9.77
C PHE A 4 -18.30 -16.50 -10.06
N GLY A 5 -19.15 -16.21 -9.08
CA GLY A 5 -20.42 -15.50 -9.21
C GLY A 5 -20.32 -14.05 -9.66
N GLU A 6 -21.10 -13.73 -10.69
CA GLU A 6 -21.37 -12.39 -11.18
C GLU A 6 -22.82 -12.06 -10.77
N GLU A 7 -23.05 -11.01 -9.98
CA GLU A 7 -24.36 -10.37 -9.92
C GLU A 7 -24.27 -8.98 -10.56
N PHE A 8 -25.02 -8.81 -11.66
CA PHE A 8 -25.20 -7.54 -12.34
C PHE A 8 -26.35 -6.78 -11.67
N ARG A 9 -26.08 -5.59 -11.14
CA ARG A 9 -27.12 -4.66 -10.69
C ARG A 9 -26.86 -3.26 -11.26
N ASP A 10 -27.83 -2.74 -12.00
CA ASP A 10 -27.88 -1.37 -12.53
C ASP A 10 -26.61 -0.91 -13.27
N GLY A 11 -26.01 -1.78 -14.09
CA GLY A 11 -24.88 -1.42 -14.97
C GLY A 11 -23.54 -1.19 -14.25
N VAL A 12 -23.45 -1.54 -12.97
CA VAL A 12 -22.20 -1.49 -12.19
C VAL A 12 -21.76 -2.91 -11.88
N ILE A 13 -20.49 -3.24 -12.18
CA ILE A 13 -19.88 -4.49 -11.74
C ILE A 13 -19.50 -4.33 -10.27
N ILE A 14 -20.21 -5.03 -9.39
CA ILE A 14 -19.87 -5.10 -7.96
C ILE A 14 -19.05 -6.37 -7.76
N TYR A 15 -17.76 -6.21 -7.44
CA TYR A 15 -16.93 -7.34 -7.03
C TYR A 15 -17.08 -7.52 -5.52
N GLU A 16 -17.55 -8.68 -5.08
CA GLU A 16 -17.30 -9.10 -3.69
C GLU A 16 -15.78 -9.27 -3.52
N SER A 17 -15.18 -8.44 -2.68
CA SER A 17 -13.77 -8.56 -2.37
C SER A 17 -13.53 -9.94 -1.78
N LYS A 18 -12.66 -10.73 -2.44
CA LYS A 18 -12.10 -11.91 -1.80
C LYS A 18 -11.41 -11.43 -0.54
N LYS A 19 -11.82 -11.97 0.62
CA LYS A 19 -11.04 -11.88 1.85
C LYS A 19 -9.67 -12.48 1.56
N TYR A 20 -8.68 -11.64 1.29
CA TYR A 20 -7.30 -12.07 1.24
C TYR A 20 -6.93 -12.50 2.66
N GLU A 21 -6.62 -13.79 2.84
CA GLU A 21 -5.96 -14.22 4.06
C GLU A 21 -4.60 -13.52 4.08
N THR A 22 -4.48 -12.50 4.94
CA THR A 22 -3.18 -11.98 5.35
C THR A 22 -2.34 -13.16 5.80
N SER A 23 -1.12 -13.25 5.27
CA SER A 23 -0.20 -14.34 5.58
C SER A 23 -0.17 -14.58 7.10
N LYS A 24 -0.36 -15.84 7.51
CA LYS A 24 -0.46 -16.31 8.91
C LYS A 24 0.77 -16.06 9.79
N TYR A 25 1.69 -15.21 9.36
CA TYR A 25 2.90 -14.82 10.09
C TYR A 25 3.04 -13.30 10.08
N ASN A 26 2.14 -12.62 10.77
CA ASN A 26 2.39 -11.33 11.45
C ASN A 26 1.14 -10.94 12.25
N LYS A 27 0.71 -11.79 13.19
CA LYS A 27 -0.16 -11.31 14.27
C LYS A 27 0.65 -10.30 15.08
N PHE A 28 0.33 -9.03 14.91
CA PHE A 28 0.62 -8.04 15.93
C PHE A 28 -0.17 -8.46 17.17
N ASP A 29 0.47 -8.42 18.34
CA ASP A 29 -0.19 -8.77 19.59
C ASP A 29 -1.43 -7.88 19.72
N ASP A 30 -2.62 -8.47 19.86
CA ASP A 30 -3.93 -7.80 19.87
C ASP A 30 -4.13 -7.00 21.19
N GLN A 31 -3.15 -6.18 21.57
CA GLN A 31 -3.41 -5.05 22.46
C GLN A 31 -4.09 -3.98 21.62
N ALA A 32 -5.42 -3.93 21.70
CA ALA A 32 -6.19 -2.80 21.21
C ALA A 32 -5.70 -1.55 21.95
N ASP A 33 -4.80 -0.79 21.32
CA ASP A 33 -4.47 0.53 21.80
C ASP A 33 -5.77 1.34 21.86
N TYR A 34 -5.97 2.11 22.93
CA TYR A 34 -7.07 3.05 22.98
C TYR A 34 -6.82 4.14 21.92
N ILE A 35 -7.58 4.10 20.84
CA ILE A 35 -7.56 5.10 19.77
C ILE A 35 -8.60 6.15 20.14
N GLY A 36 -8.15 7.36 20.52
CA GLY A 36 -9.08 8.48 20.67
C GLY A 36 -9.82 8.78 19.37
N ASP A 37 -10.96 9.48 19.42
CA ASP A 37 -11.89 9.65 18.29
C ASP A 37 -11.28 10.19 16.98
N ASN A 38 -10.10 10.82 17.05
CA ASN A 38 -9.33 11.36 15.93
C ASN A 38 -7.86 10.88 15.90
N GLN A 39 -7.53 9.72 16.47
CA GLN A 39 -6.16 9.18 16.47
C GLN A 39 -5.99 8.08 15.45
N PHE A 40 -4.75 7.88 15.00
CA PHE A 40 -4.35 6.69 14.26
C PHE A 40 -3.24 5.94 15.00
N VAL A 41 -3.18 4.63 14.77
CA VAL A 41 -2.07 3.76 15.16
C VAL A 41 -1.55 3.08 13.91
N LEU A 42 -0.33 3.45 13.49
CA LEU A 42 0.34 2.88 12.33
C LEU A 42 1.30 1.78 12.79
N ASN A 43 1.01 0.54 12.40
CA ASN A 43 1.84 -0.63 12.62
C ASN A 43 2.50 -1.03 11.31
N GLY A 44 3.82 -1.03 11.28
CA GLY A 44 4.57 -1.31 10.06
C GLY A 44 5.51 -2.50 10.18
N VAL A 45 5.70 -3.21 9.08
CA VAL A 45 6.75 -4.20 8.90
C VAL A 45 7.70 -3.81 7.76
N ILE A 46 8.98 -4.14 7.95
CA ILE A 46 10.05 -3.95 6.98
C ILE A 46 11.18 -4.94 7.24
N SER A 47 12.02 -5.20 6.24
CA SER A 47 13.19 -6.07 6.35
C SER A 47 14.06 -5.77 7.58
N ASN A 48 14.49 -6.84 8.25
CA ASN A 48 15.38 -6.79 9.42
C ASN A 48 16.71 -6.06 9.17
N ARG A 49 17.11 -5.86 7.90
CA ARG A 49 18.29 -5.05 7.56
C ARG A 49 18.19 -3.60 8.05
N PHE A 50 16.97 -3.11 8.30
CA PHE A 50 16.72 -1.76 8.80
C PHE A 50 16.60 -1.70 10.32
N ASN A 51 16.81 -2.80 11.06
CA ASN A 51 16.78 -2.78 12.52
C ASN A 51 17.78 -1.77 13.10
N GLY A 52 17.33 -0.98 14.06
CA GLY A 52 18.10 0.12 14.65
C GLY A 52 18.08 1.42 13.82
N HIS A 53 17.56 1.40 12.59
CA HIS A 53 17.36 2.62 11.80
C HIS A 53 16.08 3.35 12.23
N LYS A 54 16.08 4.67 12.02
CA LYS A 54 14.89 5.49 12.18
C LYS A 54 14.07 5.45 10.91
N ILE A 55 12.81 5.06 11.04
CA ILE A 55 11.79 5.33 10.04
C ILE A 55 11.18 6.69 10.30
N MET A 56 10.97 7.46 9.24
CA MET A 56 10.45 8.81 9.29
C MET A 56 9.09 8.84 8.60
N LEU A 57 8.09 9.43 9.23
CA LEU A 57 6.79 9.74 8.65
C LEU A 57 6.73 11.23 8.34
N PHE A 58 6.66 11.57 7.06
CA PHE A 58 6.48 12.93 6.58
C PHE A 58 5.01 13.16 6.23
N ALA A 59 4.45 14.26 6.72
CA ALA A 59 3.17 14.79 6.24
C ALA A 59 3.43 16.05 5.41
N PHE A 60 2.91 16.09 4.18
CA PHE A 60 3.07 17.21 3.25
C PHE A 60 1.76 17.97 3.08
N ASP A 61 1.81 19.30 3.19
CA ASP A 61 0.80 20.22 2.66
C ASP A 61 1.37 20.92 1.44
N GLN A 62 0.87 20.55 0.26
CA GLN A 62 1.30 21.01 -1.07
C GLN A 62 2.81 20.88 -1.31
N ASN A 63 3.60 21.83 -0.78
CA ASN A 63 5.04 21.94 -0.96
C ASN A 63 5.83 22.03 0.35
N ASN A 64 5.18 21.97 1.52
CA ASN A 64 5.85 22.11 2.82
C ASN A 64 5.73 20.82 3.64
N ILE A 65 6.84 20.43 4.29
CA ILE A 65 6.84 19.38 5.32
C ILE A 65 6.20 19.98 6.56
N LEU A 66 5.02 19.48 6.94
CA LEU A 66 4.27 19.97 8.09
C LEU A 66 4.72 19.33 9.40
N ASN A 67 5.02 18.03 9.36
CA ASN A 67 5.44 17.29 10.53
C ASN A 67 6.34 16.12 10.14
N VAL A 68 7.27 15.79 11.04
CA VAL A 68 8.16 14.63 10.92
C VAL A 68 8.06 13.86 12.21
N ASP A 69 7.40 12.70 12.16
CA ASP A 69 7.45 11.74 13.27
C ASP A 69 8.52 10.68 12.97
N THR A 70 9.09 10.09 14.02
CA THR A 70 10.13 9.07 13.88
C THR A 70 9.90 7.90 14.82
N ALA A 71 10.07 6.69 14.30
CA ALA A 71 10.12 5.48 15.11
C ALA A 71 11.43 4.72 14.82
N VAL A 72 11.86 3.88 15.75
CA VAL A 72 13.00 2.97 15.55
C VAL A 72 12.47 1.61 15.12
N VAL A 73 13.05 1.06 14.06
CA VAL A 73 12.72 -0.30 13.60
C VAL A 73 13.36 -1.31 14.56
N ASN A 74 12.54 -2.20 15.12
CA ASN A 74 12.97 -3.27 16.02
C ASN A 74 12.35 -4.59 15.54
N ASN A 75 13.20 -5.60 15.29
CA ASN A 75 12.80 -6.91 14.77
C ASN A 75 11.90 -6.81 13.51
N GLY A 76 12.25 -5.90 12.61
CA GLY A 76 11.55 -5.67 11.34
C GLY A 76 10.19 -4.99 11.52
N LYS A 77 9.93 -4.41 12.69
CA LYS A 77 8.65 -3.78 13.04
C LYS A 77 8.86 -2.38 13.57
N PHE A 78 7.89 -1.51 13.33
CA PHE A 78 7.83 -0.17 13.89
C PHE A 78 6.37 0.23 14.18
N LYS A 79 6.20 1.22 15.04
CA LYS A 79 4.88 1.74 15.43
C LYS A 79 4.95 3.25 15.54
N ILE A 80 3.95 3.94 14.99
CA ILE A 80 3.76 5.38 15.09
C ILE A 80 2.32 5.64 15.54
N ILE A 81 2.11 6.55 16.48
CA ILE A 81 0.78 6.97 16.95
C ILE A 81 0.66 8.46 16.70
N GLY A 82 -0.44 8.88 16.06
CA GLY A 82 -0.65 10.28 15.73
C GLY A 82 -2.12 10.67 15.70
N THR A 83 -2.36 11.91 15.28
CA THR A 83 -3.70 12.45 15.06
C THR A 83 -4.03 12.39 13.58
N GLU A 84 -5.28 12.09 13.25
CA GLU A 84 -5.79 12.09 11.89
C GLU A 84 -5.46 13.43 11.18
N SER A 85 -4.95 13.32 9.95
CA SER A 85 -4.81 14.45 9.01
C SER A 85 -5.15 14.00 7.60
N LEU A 86 -6.37 14.28 7.17
CA LEU A 86 -6.85 13.94 5.81
C LEU A 86 -6.45 14.96 4.74
N LYS A 87 -5.89 16.10 5.16
CA LYS A 87 -5.43 17.14 4.22
C LYS A 87 -4.07 16.80 3.62
N ASP A 88 -3.33 15.89 4.27
CA ASP A 88 -1.95 15.61 3.96
C ASP A 88 -1.79 14.15 3.52
N ILE A 89 -0.92 13.91 2.54
CA ILE A 89 -0.46 12.56 2.21
C ILE A 89 0.74 12.23 3.10
N GLY A 90 0.71 11.07 3.74
CA GLY A 90 1.81 10.53 4.53
C GLY A 90 2.81 9.80 3.65
N ILE A 91 4.10 10.05 3.88
CA ILE A 91 5.19 9.26 3.28
C ILE A 91 6.06 8.69 4.40
N LEU A 92 6.11 7.36 4.48
CA LEU A 92 7.10 6.66 5.27
C LEU A 92 8.39 6.54 4.48
N SER A 93 9.53 6.73 5.13
CA SER A 93 10.85 6.51 4.53
C SER A 93 11.88 6.03 5.55
N VAL A 94 12.74 5.11 5.12
CA VAL A 94 13.89 4.63 5.90
C VAL A 94 15.06 4.26 4.99
N GLY A 95 16.27 4.53 5.48
CA GLY A 95 17.51 4.46 4.70
C GLY A 95 18.02 5.84 4.32
N ASN A 96 19.28 5.92 3.90
CA ASN A 96 19.91 7.15 3.43
C ASN A 96 20.62 6.88 2.12
N TYR A 97 20.54 7.81 1.17
CA TYR A 97 21.34 7.75 -0.05
C TYR A 97 22.84 7.73 0.30
N PRO A 98 23.67 6.91 -0.37
CA PRO A 98 23.39 6.13 -1.59
C PRO A 98 22.77 4.73 -1.36
N ASP A 99 22.48 4.35 -0.11
CA ASP A 99 21.90 3.05 0.19
C ASP A 99 20.41 2.97 -0.19
N THR A 100 19.86 1.75 -0.21
CA THR A 100 18.46 1.52 -0.56
C THR A 100 17.52 2.31 0.36
N VAL A 101 16.81 3.27 -0.24
CA VAL A 101 15.68 3.96 0.42
C VAL A 101 14.44 3.11 0.18
N ALA A 102 13.76 2.73 1.25
CA ALA A 102 12.42 2.15 1.17
C ALA A 102 11.41 3.25 1.53
N SER A 103 10.37 3.42 0.72
CA SER A 103 9.34 4.42 0.97
C SER A 103 7.94 3.88 0.68
N GLN A 104 6.94 4.38 1.41
CA GLN A 104 5.55 4.01 1.22
C GLN A 104 4.64 5.24 1.39
N VAL A 105 3.71 5.41 0.45
CA VAL A 105 2.64 6.40 0.54
C VAL A 105 1.46 5.83 1.31
N LEU A 106 0.83 6.64 2.16
CA LEU A 106 -0.35 6.29 2.94
C LEU A 106 -1.21 7.52 3.29
N PHE A 107 -2.46 7.27 3.69
CA PHE A 107 -3.34 8.26 4.28
C PHE A 107 -3.30 8.21 5.81
N LEU A 108 -3.35 9.37 6.47
CA LEU A 108 -3.33 9.47 7.93
C LEU A 108 -4.76 9.57 8.48
N ASP A 109 -5.60 8.60 8.14
CA ASP A 109 -6.97 8.51 8.66
C ASP A 109 -7.04 7.77 9.99
N LYS A 110 -8.04 8.10 10.79
CA LYS A 110 -8.19 7.52 12.12
C LYS A 110 -8.35 6.00 12.09
N GLY A 111 -7.91 5.35 13.17
CA GLY A 111 -7.99 3.91 13.35
C GLY A 111 -6.63 3.22 13.20
N ASN A 112 -6.66 1.92 12.89
CA ASN A 112 -5.46 1.11 12.76
C ASN A 112 -4.98 1.14 11.31
N ILE A 113 -3.78 1.66 11.06
CA ILE A 113 -3.12 1.61 9.77
C ILE A 113 -2.07 0.50 9.83
N THR A 114 -2.04 -0.35 8.80
CA THR A 114 -1.05 -1.40 8.62
C THR A 114 -0.25 -1.15 7.36
N VAL A 115 1.07 -1.29 7.46
CA VAL A 115 1.99 -1.08 6.34
C VAL A 115 2.96 -2.26 6.24
N ASP A 116 3.11 -2.83 5.05
CA ASP A 116 4.22 -3.73 4.71
C ASP A 116 5.09 -3.08 3.64
N MET A 117 6.22 -2.52 4.07
CA MET A 117 7.16 -1.84 3.18
C MET A 117 7.99 -2.81 2.33
N ASN A 118 7.92 -4.13 2.56
CA ASN A 118 8.60 -5.11 1.71
C ASN A 118 7.77 -5.46 0.48
N SER A 119 6.45 -5.48 0.62
CA SER A 119 5.51 -5.73 -0.47
C SER A 119 4.86 -4.46 -1.02
N GLU A 120 5.26 -3.28 -0.50
CA GLU A 120 4.70 -1.98 -0.87
C GLU A 120 3.17 -1.91 -0.69
N ARG A 121 2.68 -2.45 0.43
CA ARG A 121 1.24 -2.52 0.74
C ARG A 121 0.88 -1.69 1.95
N VAL A 122 -0.32 -1.11 1.89
CA VAL A 122 -0.96 -0.40 3.00
C VAL A 122 -2.42 -0.81 3.12
N GLY A 123 -2.99 -0.69 4.33
CA GLY A 123 -4.40 -0.98 4.58
C GLY A 123 -4.76 -0.92 6.05
N GLY A 124 -5.91 -1.47 6.42
CA GLY A 124 -6.43 -1.54 7.79
C GLY A 124 -7.30 -0.35 8.21
N SER A 125 -7.28 0.73 7.41
CA SER A 125 -8.11 1.91 7.58
C SER A 125 -8.82 2.26 6.28
N THR A 126 -9.94 2.99 6.39
CA THR A 126 -10.89 3.20 5.28
C THR A 126 -10.21 3.74 4.03
N TYR A 127 -9.41 4.80 4.16
CA TYR A 127 -8.81 5.44 2.98
C TYR A 127 -7.57 4.71 2.47
N ASN A 128 -6.82 4.05 3.35
CA ASN A 128 -5.71 3.21 2.92
C ASN A 128 -6.18 1.96 2.17
N ASP A 129 -7.28 1.34 2.59
CA ASP A 129 -7.87 0.19 1.89
C ASP A 129 -8.34 0.61 0.49
N MET A 130 -9.05 1.75 0.38
CA MET A 130 -9.45 2.30 -0.92
C MET A 130 -8.26 2.64 -1.81
N TYR A 131 -7.20 3.22 -1.23
CA TYR A 131 -5.98 3.54 -1.96
C TYR A 131 -5.28 2.28 -2.48
N GLN A 132 -5.19 1.24 -1.65
CA GLN A 132 -4.59 -0.03 -2.05
C GLN A 132 -5.40 -0.71 -3.15
N GLU A 133 -6.73 -0.69 -3.08
CA GLU A 133 -7.60 -1.20 -4.15
C GLU A 133 -7.41 -0.45 -5.47
N TYR A 134 -7.24 0.87 -5.41
CA TYR A 134 -6.92 1.69 -6.58
C TYR A 134 -5.57 1.29 -7.20
N ILE A 135 -4.51 1.15 -6.39
CA ILE A 135 -3.19 0.73 -6.85
C ILE A 135 -3.22 -0.69 -7.43
N ASP A 136 -3.91 -1.63 -6.76
CA ASP A 136 -4.06 -3.01 -7.24
C ASP A 136 -4.78 -3.04 -8.60
N THR A 137 -5.81 -2.20 -8.79
CA THR A 137 -6.54 -2.07 -10.06
C THR A 137 -5.65 -1.50 -11.17
N LEU A 138 -4.87 -0.46 -10.89
CA LEU A 138 -3.94 0.11 -11.85
C LEU A 138 -2.87 -0.88 -12.28
N ASN A 139 -2.30 -1.63 -11.35
CA ASN A 139 -1.29 -2.64 -11.65
C ASN A 139 -1.83 -3.72 -12.59
N LYS A 140 -3.06 -4.17 -12.34
CA LYS A 140 -3.72 -5.13 -13.24
C LYS A 140 -3.95 -4.53 -14.63
N LEU A 141 -4.49 -3.31 -14.72
CA LEU A 141 -4.72 -2.66 -16.00
C LEU A 141 -3.42 -2.47 -16.79
N ASN A 142 -2.32 -2.15 -16.12
CA ASN A 142 -1.01 -2.00 -16.76
C ASN A 142 -0.49 -3.34 -17.31
N LEU A 143 -0.72 -4.45 -16.60
CA LEU A 143 -0.38 -5.79 -17.09
C LEU A 143 -1.23 -6.14 -18.32
N ASP A 144 -2.55 -5.97 -18.24
CA ASP A 144 -3.46 -6.24 -19.35
C ASP A 144 -3.08 -5.41 -20.60
N LEU A 145 -2.72 -4.13 -20.41
CA LEU A 145 -2.28 -3.25 -21.51
C LEU A 145 -0.93 -3.67 -22.08
N PHE A 146 -0.02 -4.18 -21.26
CA PHE A 146 1.29 -4.67 -21.70
C PHE A 146 1.14 -5.93 -22.57
N GLU A 147 0.32 -6.89 -22.11
CA GLU A 147 0.02 -8.13 -22.86
C GLU A 147 -0.64 -7.83 -24.22
N LEU A 148 -1.60 -6.90 -24.25
CA LEU A 148 -2.23 -6.49 -25.51
C LEU A 148 -1.24 -5.87 -26.51
N LYS A 149 -0.26 -5.10 -26.03
CA LYS A 149 0.77 -4.50 -26.89
C LYS A 149 1.75 -5.54 -27.42
N SER A 150 2.20 -6.49 -26.59
CA SER A 150 3.06 -7.57 -27.07
C SER A 150 2.35 -8.41 -28.13
N ASP A 151 1.07 -8.72 -27.94
CA ASP A 151 0.29 -9.47 -28.92
C ASP A 151 0.08 -8.70 -30.24
N GLU A 152 0.05 -7.37 -30.21
CA GLU A 152 0.01 -6.55 -31.43
C GLU A 152 1.35 -6.51 -32.17
N ASP A 153 2.46 -6.40 -31.45
CA ASP A 153 3.79 -6.35 -32.05
C ASP A 153 4.17 -7.71 -32.65
N ASP A 154 3.88 -8.82 -31.95
CA ASP A 154 4.05 -10.17 -32.48
C ASP A 154 3.23 -10.40 -33.76
N ARG A 155 2.01 -9.85 -33.84
CA ARG A 155 1.19 -9.95 -35.06
C ARG A 155 1.77 -9.17 -36.24
N LYS A 156 2.37 -8.00 -36.00
CA LYS A 156 2.99 -7.17 -37.06
C LYS A 156 4.30 -7.78 -37.58
N GLU A 157 5.15 -8.32 -36.71
CA GLU A 157 6.37 -9.03 -37.14
C GLU A 157 6.04 -10.24 -38.03
N ASN A 158 4.99 -11.00 -37.66
CA ASN A 158 4.55 -12.13 -38.45
C ASN A 158 3.91 -11.74 -39.80
N GLU A 159 3.45 -10.49 -39.99
CA GLU A 159 2.90 -10.02 -41.28
C GLU A 159 4.00 -9.49 -42.22
N GLU A 160 5.12 -8.98 -41.69
CA GLU A 160 6.26 -8.52 -42.50
C GLU A 160 7.11 -9.66 -43.08
N ASP A 161 7.14 -10.83 -42.43
CA ASP A 161 7.87 -12.02 -42.90
C ASP A 161 7.23 -12.71 -44.13
N TYR A 162 6.03 -12.28 -44.54
CA TYR A 162 5.32 -12.81 -45.72
C TYR A 162 5.38 -11.88 -46.97
N LEU A 163 6.18 -10.81 -46.94
CA LEU A 163 6.39 -9.85 -48.05
C LEU A 163 7.83 -9.91 -48.60
#